data_AF-A0A067BUW3-F1
#
_entry.id   AF-A0A067BUW3-F1
#
_cell.length_a   1.000
_cell.length_b   1.000
_cell.length_c   1.000
_cell.angle_alpha   90.00
_cell.angle_beta   90.00
_cell.angle_gamma   90.00
#
_symmetry.space_group_name_H-M   'P 1'
#
loop_
_entity.id
_entity.type
_entity.pdbx_description
1 polymer ?
#
loop_
_entity_poly.entity_id
_entity_poly.type
_entity_poly.pdbx_seq_one_letter_code
_entity_poly.pdbx_strand_id
1 'polypeptide(L)'
;MALVPDRLLRFELHNVVEADAVLASSCFGGVLQSVVYAELRLLGRGGALQTACVHPTETWQHQVFEFALSEAEAASRVLHVTLHAIDLFGFASRLGETHVPLGPLDADKHVAEIPLVLPLFESDGDSTVQTCSVHASAAVWTRDDLAIGATLDVWEYERYAEAWSSQNLLPTDARTALDDTALPVVPPTHVPSLGWFPEVHSGDTHGWYYAATFAGPWHNSMGANCYCRRRRLLRRSLPADVQAQKKELADLLRQDHAVTVHELLAARDALATLMEQYQQAQNEHTAAMERQQREAAAALAAATATHQATLQDVTDAHAATQATLAARTADVEALRARIAELELETSRWRYANEQRISKKQLKVDSRLKSLSMAPRLLRVQLVRCEDLAAADSALMGGKSDPYVTFYLGDKKVKSTQFSNELNPVWDHEVFEFQITEGAMYTEVLQIVVSDHDTVGADEVIGTASVALQPLEDSAANNNCNTNKGNNDTNIKKQDAADEVVLPLDIPSEFSSQRVHSSIVLRFEVLPGPPVTTLQVWENERYASRKWSSAHLLPSERQTWSVGSASHASRDNVAPPLPPSTEGSALGWTIDRTQGDVHGWFYAKSFEGPWVNTSNSSSVVRRRVWSNPCHAAIVS
;
A
#
# COMPACT_ATOMS: atom_id res chain seq x y z
N MET A 1 93.36 -23.42 34.54
CA MET A 1 92.57 -23.87 35.69
C MET A 1 91.31 -24.51 35.14
N ALA A 2 91.14 -25.82 35.30
CA ALA A 2 89.91 -26.50 34.85
C ALA A 2 88.74 -26.01 35.73
N LEU A 3 87.60 -25.68 35.11
CA LEU A 3 86.37 -25.31 35.82
C LEU A 3 85.93 -26.49 36.69
N VAL A 4 85.75 -26.25 38.00
CA VAL A 4 85.17 -27.25 38.91
C VAL A 4 83.70 -27.46 38.50
N PRO A 5 83.25 -28.70 38.29
CA PRO A 5 81.88 -28.96 37.86
C PRO A 5 80.85 -28.59 38.94
N ASP A 6 79.61 -28.28 38.54
CA ASP A 6 78.52 -27.96 39.47
C ASP A 6 78.00 -29.21 40.18
N ARG A 7 78.09 -30.34 39.47
CA ARG A 7 77.69 -31.67 39.88
C ARG A 7 78.72 -32.68 39.41
N LEU A 8 79.06 -33.64 40.26
CA LEU A 8 79.80 -34.84 39.88
C LEU A 8 78.89 -36.05 40.09
N LEU A 9 78.41 -36.65 39.00
CA LEU A 9 77.74 -37.93 39.05
C LEU A 9 78.81 -39.02 39.14
N ARG A 10 78.75 -39.81 40.19
CA ARG A 10 79.57 -41.00 40.38
C ARG A 10 78.66 -42.21 40.28
N PHE A 11 79.07 -43.23 39.53
CA PHE A 11 78.24 -44.39 39.23
C PHE A 11 79.08 -45.66 39.32
N GLU A 12 78.69 -46.58 40.18
CA GLU A 12 79.38 -47.84 40.42
C GLU A 12 78.51 -49.00 39.93
N LEU A 13 79.13 -49.94 39.21
CA LEU A 13 78.51 -51.20 38.85
C LEU A 13 78.96 -52.26 39.85
N HIS A 14 78.04 -53.08 40.35
CA HIS A 14 78.35 -54.10 41.37
C HIS A 14 78.37 -55.52 40.77
N ASN A 15 77.21 -55.98 40.29
CA ASN A 15 77.05 -57.29 39.68
C ASN A 15 75.89 -57.32 38.70
N VAL A 16 75.98 -58.26 37.75
CA VAL A 16 74.88 -58.60 36.84
C VAL A 16 74.13 -59.79 37.43
N VAL A 17 72.82 -59.68 37.52
CA VAL A 17 71.90 -60.69 38.05
C VAL A 17 71.17 -61.33 36.87
N GLU A 18 71.00 -62.66 36.93
CA GLU A 18 70.33 -63.47 35.89
C GLU A 18 71.04 -63.53 34.52
N ALA A 19 72.33 -63.18 34.46
CA ALA A 19 73.12 -63.23 33.21
C ALA A 19 73.41 -64.66 32.70
N ASP A 20 73.43 -65.65 33.59
CA ASP A 20 73.86 -67.02 33.28
C ASP A 20 72.97 -67.71 32.21
N ALA A 21 71.66 -67.44 32.26
CA ALA A 21 70.71 -68.01 31.30
C ALA A 21 70.94 -67.46 29.87
N VAL A 22 71.31 -66.18 29.75
CA VAL A 22 71.57 -65.48 28.49
C VAL A 22 72.94 -65.86 27.92
N LEU A 23 73.96 -65.96 28.78
CA LEU A 23 75.28 -66.41 28.38
C LEU A 23 75.27 -67.86 27.88
N ALA A 24 74.48 -68.74 28.51
CA ALA A 24 74.31 -70.13 28.10
C ALA A 24 73.51 -70.30 26.78
N SER A 25 72.62 -69.37 26.45
CA SER A 25 71.80 -69.41 25.23
C SER A 25 72.46 -68.77 24.00
N SER A 26 73.57 -68.04 24.18
CA SER A 26 74.35 -67.52 23.06
C SER A 26 74.90 -68.68 22.23
N CYS A 27 74.84 -68.56 20.90
CA CYS A 27 74.84 -69.65 19.91
C CYS A 27 76.10 -70.55 19.82
N PHE A 28 77.01 -70.54 20.81
CA PHE A 28 78.23 -71.33 20.86
C PHE A 28 78.40 -72.12 22.16
N GLY A 29 77.32 -72.74 22.62
CA GLY A 29 77.36 -74.02 23.35
C GLY A 29 78.35 -74.08 24.52
N GLY A 30 78.09 -73.33 25.59
CA GLY A 30 78.62 -73.65 26.92
C GLY A 30 80.14 -73.61 27.10
N VAL A 31 80.91 -72.96 26.20
CA VAL A 31 82.34 -72.73 26.43
C VAL A 31 82.51 -71.50 27.33
N LEU A 32 82.88 -71.76 28.58
CA LEU A 32 82.81 -70.91 29.78
C LEU A 32 83.76 -69.68 29.86
N GLN A 33 83.97 -68.90 28.80
CA GLN A 33 84.85 -67.70 28.88
C GLN A 33 84.41 -66.52 27.99
N SER A 34 83.12 -66.17 27.98
CA SER A 34 82.70 -64.87 27.42
C SER A 34 83.05 -63.75 28.40
N VAL A 35 83.47 -62.55 27.98
CA VAL A 35 83.71 -61.40 28.89
C VAL A 35 82.51 -60.46 28.81
N VAL A 36 82.01 -59.97 29.95
CA VAL A 36 80.91 -58.98 29.97
C VAL A 36 81.50 -57.57 29.95
N TYR A 37 80.93 -56.73 29.11
CA TYR A 37 81.35 -55.36 28.88
C TYR A 37 80.19 -54.40 29.08
N ALA A 38 80.40 -53.32 29.82
CA ALA A 38 79.42 -52.26 30.02
C ALA A 38 79.87 -50.98 29.32
N GLU A 39 78.95 -50.40 28.57
CA GLU A 39 79.07 -49.09 27.95
C GLU A 39 78.15 -48.12 28.68
N LEU A 40 78.71 -47.06 29.26
CA LEU A 40 77.96 -45.98 29.90
C LEU A 40 78.10 -44.71 29.08
N ARG A 41 76.99 -44.25 28.51
CA ARG A 41 76.95 -43.09 27.63
C ARG A 41 76.01 -42.02 28.19
N LEU A 42 76.57 -40.86 28.49
CA LEU A 42 75.75 -39.71 28.85
C LEU A 42 75.13 -39.07 27.60
N LEU A 43 73.81 -39.15 27.47
CA LEU A 43 73.09 -38.64 26.31
C LEU A 43 72.92 -37.11 26.37
N GLY A 44 73.21 -36.42 25.26
CA GLY A 44 73.14 -34.96 25.15
C GLY A 44 74.36 -34.32 24.48
N ARG A 45 74.41 -32.99 24.42
CA ARG A 45 75.50 -32.23 23.75
C ARG A 45 76.82 -32.37 24.52
N GLY A 46 77.89 -32.82 23.87
CA GLY A 46 79.17 -33.09 24.56
C GLY A 46 79.16 -34.37 25.41
N GLY A 47 78.40 -35.38 24.98
CA GLY A 47 78.29 -36.66 25.67
C GLY A 47 79.64 -37.31 25.98
N ALA A 48 79.77 -37.82 27.20
CA ALA A 48 80.91 -38.60 27.65
C ALA A 48 80.57 -40.08 27.54
N LEU A 49 81.50 -40.85 26.98
CA LEU A 49 81.44 -42.30 26.90
C LEU A 49 82.51 -42.88 27.81
N GLN A 50 82.11 -43.72 28.76
CA GLN A 50 83.04 -44.50 29.58
C GLN A 50 82.63 -45.96 29.54
N THR A 51 83.61 -46.86 29.62
CA THR A 51 83.40 -48.27 29.32
C THR A 51 84.23 -49.14 30.25
N ALA A 52 83.71 -50.28 30.68
CA ALA A 52 84.49 -51.25 31.47
C ALA A 52 84.19 -52.70 31.09
N CYS A 53 85.19 -53.56 31.20
CA CYS A 53 85.12 -55.00 30.94
C CYS A 53 85.34 -55.78 32.24
N VAL A 54 84.56 -56.83 32.49
CA VAL A 54 84.73 -57.75 33.63
C VAL A 54 84.41 -59.18 33.20
N HIS A 55 85.13 -60.17 33.75
CA HIS A 55 84.83 -61.59 33.50
C HIS A 55 83.48 -61.98 34.17
N PRO A 56 82.63 -62.85 33.60
CA PRO A 56 81.25 -63.07 34.07
C PRO A 56 81.14 -63.59 35.50
N THR A 57 82.19 -64.26 35.98
CA THR A 57 82.27 -64.86 37.30
C THR A 57 82.88 -63.93 38.35
N GLU A 58 83.26 -62.71 37.96
CA GLU A 58 83.93 -61.74 38.81
C GLU A 58 82.98 -60.60 39.19
N THR A 59 83.14 -60.11 40.42
CA THR A 59 82.49 -58.86 40.83
C THR A 59 83.14 -57.69 40.11
N TRP A 60 82.37 -56.63 39.81
CA TRP A 60 82.87 -55.44 39.13
C TRP A 60 83.72 -54.62 40.11
N GLN A 61 84.89 -55.15 40.46
CA GLN A 61 85.76 -54.53 41.43
C GLN A 61 86.41 -53.29 40.82
N HIS A 62 86.30 -52.21 41.57
CA HIS A 62 86.93 -50.93 41.29
C HIS A 62 86.42 -50.18 40.05
N GLN A 63 85.15 -50.38 39.68
CA GLN A 63 84.54 -49.77 38.49
C GLN A 63 83.56 -48.64 38.87
N VAL A 64 84.12 -47.48 39.25
CA VAL A 64 83.34 -46.25 39.45
C VAL A 64 83.58 -45.29 38.28
N PHE A 65 82.50 -44.90 37.64
CA PHE A 65 82.46 -43.95 36.54
C PHE A 65 82.16 -42.56 37.09
N GLU A 66 82.88 -41.55 36.63
CA GLU A 66 82.70 -40.17 37.07
C GLU A 66 82.35 -39.26 35.87
N PHE A 67 81.23 -38.55 35.99
CA PHE A 67 80.72 -37.62 34.98
C PHE A 67 80.59 -36.22 35.60
N ALA A 68 81.38 -35.27 35.10
CA ALA A 68 81.26 -33.86 35.44
C ALA A 68 80.06 -33.24 34.69
N LEU A 69 79.16 -32.59 35.43
CA LEU A 69 77.90 -32.04 34.93
C LEU A 69 77.71 -30.60 35.45
N SER A 70 77.02 -29.78 34.67
CA SER A 70 76.36 -28.57 35.19
C SER A 70 75.08 -28.93 35.92
N GLU A 71 74.53 -27.99 36.70
CA GLU A 71 73.27 -28.21 37.43
C GLU A 71 72.09 -28.50 36.48
N ALA A 72 72.01 -27.80 35.35
CA ALA A 72 70.98 -28.04 34.34
C ALA A 72 71.09 -29.44 33.72
N GLU A 73 72.31 -29.92 33.49
CA GLU A 73 72.55 -31.24 32.90
C GLU A 73 72.22 -32.38 33.87
N ALA A 74 72.54 -32.22 35.16
CA ALA A 74 72.15 -33.19 36.18
C ALA A 74 70.62 -33.30 36.34
N ALA A 75 69.90 -32.20 36.14
CA ALA A 75 68.43 -32.21 36.23
C ALA A 75 67.74 -32.87 35.03
N SER A 76 68.35 -32.86 33.84
CA SER A 76 67.63 -33.18 32.59
C SER A 76 68.24 -34.27 31.72
N ARG A 77 69.49 -34.70 31.95
CA ARG A 77 70.15 -35.70 31.10
C ARG A 77 69.76 -37.14 31.47
N VAL A 78 70.10 -38.04 30.57
CA VAL A 78 69.88 -39.49 30.71
C VAL A 78 71.22 -40.19 30.53
N LEU A 79 71.56 -41.06 31.47
CA LEU A 79 72.69 -41.99 31.36
C LEU A 79 72.19 -43.29 30.72
N HIS A 80 72.73 -43.61 29.55
CA HIS A 80 72.46 -44.87 28.88
C HIS A 80 73.47 -45.91 29.33
N VAL A 81 73.00 -47.07 29.77
CA VAL A 81 73.84 -48.20 30.20
C VAL A 81 73.53 -49.38 29.29
N THR A 82 74.53 -49.88 28.57
CA THR A 82 74.40 -51.02 27.67
C THR A 82 75.37 -52.11 28.10
N LEU A 83 74.90 -53.36 28.17
CA LEU A 83 75.76 -54.51 28.39
C LEU A 83 75.97 -55.29 27.10
N HIS A 84 77.19 -55.79 26.93
CA HIS A 84 77.61 -56.67 25.84
C HIS A 84 78.32 -57.90 26.41
N ALA A 85 78.20 -59.04 25.74
CA ALA A 85 79.03 -60.22 25.95
C ALA A 85 79.97 -60.38 24.77
N ILE A 86 81.26 -60.53 25.03
CA ILE A 86 82.29 -60.78 24.03
C ILE A 86 82.67 -62.25 24.07
N ASP A 87 82.59 -62.94 22.94
CA ASP A 87 82.97 -64.36 22.84
C ASP A 87 84.49 -64.57 22.66
N LEU A 88 84.91 -65.84 22.64
CA LEU A 88 86.31 -66.25 22.46
C LEU A 88 86.94 -65.84 21.12
N PHE A 89 86.13 -65.48 20.13
CA PHE A 89 86.59 -64.98 18.82
C PHE A 89 86.58 -63.44 18.74
N GLY A 90 86.16 -62.77 19.81
CA GLY A 90 86.10 -61.32 19.92
C GLY A 90 84.82 -60.68 19.36
N PHE A 91 83.78 -61.47 19.06
CA PHE A 91 82.49 -60.91 18.63
C PHE A 91 81.69 -60.43 19.84
N ALA A 92 81.20 -59.19 19.78
CA ALA A 92 80.39 -58.58 20.82
C ALA A 92 78.89 -58.71 20.49
N SER A 93 78.15 -59.40 21.34
CA SER A 93 76.68 -59.49 21.32
C SER A 93 76.09 -58.59 22.40
N ARG A 94 75.03 -57.83 22.11
CA ARG A 94 74.36 -57.01 23.13
C ARG A 94 73.55 -57.93 24.05
N LEU A 95 73.66 -57.74 25.36
CA LEU A 95 72.83 -58.43 26.36
C LEU A 95 71.57 -57.64 26.70
N GLY A 96 71.64 -56.30 26.62
CA GLY A 96 70.51 -55.41 26.83
C GLY A 96 70.97 -53.99 27.12
N GLU A 97 70.02 -53.06 27.18
CA GLU A 97 70.27 -51.66 27.51
C GLU A 97 69.20 -51.07 28.42
N THR A 98 69.53 -49.97 29.08
CA THR A 98 68.62 -49.25 29.97
C THR A 98 68.97 -47.77 30.04
N HIS A 99 67.98 -46.95 30.36
CA HIS A 99 68.09 -45.50 30.41
C HIS A 99 67.83 -45.00 31.84
N VAL A 100 68.83 -44.37 32.44
CA VAL A 100 68.77 -43.84 33.80
C VAL A 100 68.62 -42.31 33.74
N PRO A 101 67.43 -41.74 34.01
CA PRO A 101 67.27 -40.29 34.08
C PRO A 101 68.03 -39.74 35.30
N LEU A 102 68.79 -38.66 35.10
CA LEU A 102 69.63 -38.09 36.16
C LEU A 102 68.85 -37.21 37.14
N GLY A 103 67.73 -36.62 36.72
CA GLY A 103 66.92 -35.73 37.57
C GLY A 103 66.52 -36.33 38.92
N PRO A 104 65.99 -37.57 38.98
CA PRO A 104 65.74 -38.26 40.24
C PRO A 104 67.01 -38.47 41.08
N LEU A 105 68.15 -38.79 40.45
CA LEU A 105 69.42 -38.94 41.16
C LEU A 105 69.93 -37.61 41.74
N ASP A 106 69.75 -36.48 41.02
CA ASP A 106 70.08 -35.14 41.54
C ASP A 106 69.13 -34.66 42.64
N ALA A 107 67.87 -35.12 42.64
CA ALA A 107 66.95 -34.87 43.75
C ALA A 107 67.46 -35.53 45.05
N ASP A 108 68.10 -36.70 44.92
CA ASP A 108 68.66 -37.48 46.03
C ASP A 108 70.17 -37.23 46.27
N LYS A 109 70.72 -36.12 45.78
CA LYS A 109 72.12 -35.66 45.99
C LYS A 109 72.56 -35.46 47.45
N HIS A 110 71.64 -35.60 48.39
CA HIS A 110 71.86 -35.47 49.84
C HIS A 110 72.20 -36.81 50.51
N VAL A 111 72.23 -37.91 49.76
CA VAL A 111 72.60 -39.24 50.25
C VAL A 111 73.96 -39.63 49.65
N ALA A 112 74.80 -40.29 50.46
CA ALA A 112 76.15 -40.69 50.06
C ALA A 112 76.18 -41.79 48.97
N GLU A 113 75.16 -42.65 48.96
CA GLU A 113 74.99 -43.78 48.05
C GLU A 113 73.49 -44.00 47.75
N ILE A 114 73.13 -44.03 46.48
CA ILE A 114 71.79 -44.29 45.96
C ILE A 114 71.83 -45.71 45.35
N PRO A 115 71.24 -46.72 46.00
CA PRO A 115 71.21 -48.07 45.45
C PRO A 115 70.26 -48.14 44.24
N LEU A 116 70.70 -48.79 43.17
CA LEU A 116 69.95 -48.92 41.92
C LEU A 116 69.87 -50.39 41.49
N VAL A 117 68.68 -50.81 41.07
CA VAL A 117 68.46 -52.07 40.36
C VAL A 117 67.98 -51.72 38.97
N LEU A 118 68.82 -51.98 37.98
CA LEU A 118 68.63 -51.52 36.61
C LEU A 118 68.21 -52.70 35.74
N PRO A 119 66.92 -52.84 35.39
CA PRO A 119 66.51 -53.84 34.42
C PRO A 119 67.02 -53.45 33.04
N LEU A 120 67.63 -54.40 32.34
CA LEU A 120 68.09 -54.23 30.95
C LEU A 120 67.12 -54.93 30.01
N PHE A 121 66.93 -54.29 28.86
CA PHE A 121 65.98 -54.72 27.84
C PHE A 121 66.65 -54.89 26.50
N GLU A 122 66.16 -55.85 25.72
CA GLU A 122 66.47 -56.00 24.30
C GLU A 122 65.17 -55.80 23.50
N SER A 123 65.29 -55.20 22.32
CA SER A 123 64.16 -54.91 21.44
C SER A 123 64.30 -55.68 20.13
N ASP A 124 63.39 -56.63 19.91
CA ASP A 124 63.30 -57.43 18.68
C ASP A 124 62.36 -56.79 17.62
N GLY A 125 62.17 -55.47 17.68
CA GLY A 125 61.35 -54.70 16.73
C GLY A 125 59.86 -54.59 17.08
N ASP A 126 59.22 -55.66 17.59
CA ASP A 126 57.78 -55.66 17.95
C ASP A 126 57.51 -55.77 19.47
N SER A 127 58.51 -56.15 20.27
CA SER A 127 58.38 -56.22 21.74
C SER A 127 59.72 -55.98 22.44
N THR A 128 59.65 -55.53 23.70
CA THR A 128 60.81 -55.36 24.57
C THR A 128 60.78 -56.42 25.66
N VAL A 129 61.83 -57.24 25.74
CA VAL A 129 61.95 -58.30 26.76
C VAL A 129 63.05 -57.91 27.74
N GLN A 130 62.78 -58.05 29.04
CA GLN A 130 63.81 -57.89 30.07
C GLN A 130 64.74 -59.09 30.03
N THR A 131 66.04 -58.85 29.85
CA THR A 131 67.03 -59.92 29.67
C THR A 131 67.77 -60.24 30.98
N CYS A 132 68.21 -59.21 31.68
CA CYS A 132 68.95 -59.31 32.93
C CYS A 132 68.78 -58.02 33.75
N SER A 133 69.33 -57.99 34.97
CA SER A 133 69.37 -56.78 35.78
C SER A 133 70.78 -56.49 36.26
N VAL A 134 71.14 -55.21 36.37
CA VAL A 134 72.42 -54.77 36.93
C VAL A 134 72.16 -54.08 38.25
N HIS A 135 72.81 -54.55 39.31
CA HIS A 135 72.89 -53.80 40.55
C HIS A 135 73.99 -52.75 40.40
N ALA A 136 73.63 -51.51 40.67
CA ALA A 136 74.51 -50.36 40.59
C ALA A 136 74.30 -49.46 41.81
N SER A 137 75.18 -48.50 42.00
CA SER A 137 74.97 -47.44 42.96
C SER A 137 75.43 -46.12 42.39
N ALA A 138 74.68 -45.06 42.68
CA ALA A 138 75.00 -43.72 42.22
C ALA A 138 75.24 -42.80 43.41
N ALA A 139 76.04 -41.75 43.19
CA ALA A 139 76.14 -40.64 44.10
C ALA A 139 76.26 -39.36 43.30
N VAL A 140 75.47 -38.34 43.65
CA VAL A 140 75.55 -37.03 43.01
C VAL A 140 76.14 -36.05 43.99
N TRP A 141 77.36 -35.61 43.71
CA TRP A 141 78.07 -34.65 44.57
C TRP A 141 77.84 -33.24 44.04
N THR A 142 77.47 -32.32 44.92
CA THR A 142 77.40 -30.90 44.60
C THR A 142 78.80 -30.27 44.53
N ARG A 143 78.89 -29.06 43.99
CA ARG A 143 80.11 -28.25 44.06
C ARG A 143 80.66 -28.13 45.48
N ASP A 144 79.79 -28.01 46.48
CA ASP A 144 80.20 -27.92 47.89
C ASP A 144 80.75 -29.27 48.38
N ASP A 145 80.13 -30.38 48.00
CA ASP A 145 80.62 -31.74 48.32
C ASP A 145 82.01 -31.98 47.71
N LEU A 146 82.25 -31.47 46.50
CA LEU A 146 83.57 -31.53 45.85
C LEU A 146 84.64 -30.69 46.58
N ALA A 147 84.24 -29.60 47.24
CA ALA A 147 85.15 -28.74 47.98
C ALA A 147 85.54 -29.30 49.35
N ILE A 148 84.62 -30.02 50.01
CA ILE A 148 84.82 -30.57 51.36
C ILE A 148 85.21 -32.06 51.37
N GLY A 149 85.05 -32.75 50.25
CA GLY A 149 85.30 -34.18 50.15
C GLY A 149 86.77 -34.55 50.29
N ALA A 150 87.04 -35.70 50.91
CA ALA A 150 88.37 -36.27 51.03
C ALA A 150 88.55 -37.43 50.04
N THR A 151 89.76 -37.58 49.50
CA THR A 151 90.15 -38.71 48.63
C THR A 151 91.21 -39.53 49.33
N LEU A 152 90.93 -40.82 49.51
CA LEU A 152 91.88 -41.83 49.97
C LEU A 152 92.52 -42.50 48.75
N ASP A 153 93.77 -42.91 48.85
CA ASP A 153 94.47 -43.60 47.77
C ASP A 153 95.24 -44.83 48.25
N VAL A 154 95.34 -45.85 47.39
CA VAL A 154 96.13 -47.06 47.62
C VAL A 154 96.72 -47.56 46.31
N TRP A 155 97.87 -48.24 46.37
CA TRP A 155 98.47 -48.87 45.19
C TRP A 155 98.14 -50.35 45.15
N GLU A 156 97.63 -50.78 44.00
CA GLU A 156 97.42 -52.18 43.67
C GLU A 156 98.57 -52.69 42.81
N TYR A 157 99.00 -53.94 43.05
CA TYR A 157 100.16 -54.57 42.42
C TYR A 157 99.79 -55.95 41.89
N GLU A 158 100.25 -56.25 40.68
CA GLU A 158 100.06 -57.57 40.07
C GLU A 158 101.31 -58.03 39.33
N ARG A 159 101.49 -59.36 39.27
CA ARG A 159 102.54 -60.01 38.50
C ARG A 159 101.94 -60.86 37.38
N TYR A 160 102.55 -60.81 36.21
CA TYR A 160 102.21 -61.69 35.11
C TYR A 160 102.90 -63.05 35.29
N ALA A 161 102.12 -64.12 35.20
CA ALA A 161 102.62 -65.49 35.07
C ALA A 161 102.00 -66.14 33.82
N GLU A 162 100.76 -66.61 33.94
CA GLU A 162 99.90 -67.01 32.81
C GLU A 162 98.84 -65.92 32.52
N ALA A 163 98.35 -65.30 33.59
CA ALA A 163 97.52 -64.11 33.57
C ALA A 163 98.08 -63.07 34.55
N TRP A 164 97.57 -61.85 34.48
CA TRP A 164 97.85 -60.84 35.49
C TRP A 164 97.04 -61.12 36.76
N SER A 165 97.70 -61.18 37.92
CA SER A 165 97.02 -61.37 39.19
C SER A 165 97.90 -60.89 40.36
N SER A 166 97.26 -60.43 41.43
CA SER A 166 97.90 -60.16 42.71
C SER A 166 98.31 -61.47 43.43
N GLN A 167 97.68 -62.59 43.09
CA GLN A 167 98.04 -63.91 43.61
C GLN A 167 99.39 -64.41 43.08
N ASN A 168 99.85 -63.87 41.95
CA ASN A 168 101.14 -64.20 41.37
C ASN A 168 102.31 -63.47 42.05
N LEU A 169 102.05 -62.57 43.02
CA LEU A 169 103.11 -61.84 43.71
C LEU A 169 104.05 -62.81 44.45
N LEU A 170 105.35 -62.63 44.25
CA LEU A 170 106.35 -63.45 44.91
C LEU A 170 106.67 -62.88 46.30
N PRO A 171 107.05 -63.71 47.29
CA PRO A 171 107.50 -63.20 48.59
C PRO A 171 108.65 -62.18 48.49
N THR A 172 109.48 -62.28 47.45
CA THR A 172 110.59 -61.36 47.17
C THR A 172 110.16 -59.97 46.69
N ASP A 173 108.88 -59.78 46.30
CA ASP A 173 108.37 -58.51 45.80
C ASP A 173 108.14 -57.47 46.90
N ALA A 174 108.13 -57.92 48.17
CA ALA A 174 107.84 -57.08 49.35
C ALA A 174 106.54 -56.27 49.19
N ARG A 175 105.52 -56.90 48.59
CA ARG A 175 104.16 -56.40 48.39
C ARG A 175 103.18 -57.50 48.76
N THR A 176 102.04 -57.12 49.33
CA THR A 176 100.93 -58.02 49.61
C THR A 176 99.82 -57.79 48.58
N ALA A 177 99.03 -58.84 48.33
CA ALA A 177 97.78 -58.67 47.60
C ALA A 177 96.92 -57.62 48.32
N LEU A 178 96.20 -56.80 47.55
CA LEU A 178 95.27 -55.84 48.10
C LEU A 178 94.08 -56.62 48.67
N ASP A 179 93.98 -56.68 50.00
CA ASP A 179 92.84 -57.25 50.73
C ASP A 179 92.24 -56.20 51.67
N ASP A 180 91.10 -56.52 52.28
CA ASP A 180 90.37 -55.60 53.16
C ASP A 180 91.21 -55.09 54.35
N THR A 181 92.28 -55.78 54.73
CA THR A 181 93.17 -55.39 55.84
C THR A 181 94.25 -54.39 55.41
N ALA A 182 94.56 -54.34 54.11
CA ALA A 182 95.53 -53.43 53.52
C ALA A 182 94.92 -52.10 53.03
N LEU A 183 93.59 -51.98 53.03
CA LEU A 183 92.88 -50.77 52.59
C LEU A 183 92.98 -49.63 53.64
N PRO A 184 93.20 -48.37 53.21
CA PRO A 184 93.12 -47.21 54.09
C PRO A 184 91.77 -47.11 54.82
N VAL A 185 91.82 -46.93 56.15
CA VAL A 185 90.62 -46.76 56.97
C VAL A 185 90.01 -45.37 56.71
N VAL A 186 88.72 -45.34 56.37
CA VAL A 186 87.97 -44.08 56.24
C VAL A 186 87.87 -43.42 57.62
N PRO A 187 88.23 -42.12 57.76
CA PRO A 187 88.11 -41.43 59.03
C PRO A 187 86.68 -41.52 59.60
N PRO A 188 86.47 -41.68 60.93
CA PRO A 188 85.14 -41.77 61.52
C PRO A 188 84.25 -40.55 61.28
N THR A 189 84.84 -39.41 60.94
CA THR A 189 84.15 -38.16 60.60
C THR A 189 83.63 -38.13 59.17
N HIS A 190 83.94 -39.14 58.36
CA HIS A 190 83.57 -39.21 56.94
C HIS A 190 82.81 -40.50 56.63
N VAL A 191 81.90 -40.42 55.66
CA VAL A 191 81.17 -41.56 55.10
C VAL A 191 81.71 -41.81 53.68
N PRO A 192 82.09 -43.05 53.34
CA PRO A 192 82.45 -43.37 51.97
C PRO A 192 81.22 -43.25 51.07
N SER A 193 81.40 -42.70 49.87
CA SER A 193 80.27 -42.53 48.95
C SER A 193 80.08 -43.73 48.02
N LEU A 194 81.15 -44.20 47.37
CA LEU A 194 81.16 -45.39 46.50
C LEU A 194 82.49 -46.14 46.71
N GLY A 195 82.69 -47.24 46.01
CA GLY A 195 83.91 -48.05 46.04
C GLY A 195 85.18 -47.34 45.57
N TRP A 196 86.27 -48.09 45.63
CA TRP A 196 87.58 -47.69 45.08
C TRP A 196 87.53 -47.65 43.55
N PHE A 197 88.33 -46.84 42.87
CA PHE A 197 88.38 -46.78 41.41
C PHE A 197 89.76 -46.35 40.91
N PRO A 198 90.19 -46.76 39.71
CA PRO A 198 91.52 -46.44 39.22
C PRO A 198 91.68 -44.95 38.89
N GLU A 199 92.89 -44.43 39.14
CA GLU A 199 93.31 -43.12 38.66
C GLU A 199 93.72 -43.22 37.18
N VAL A 200 92.80 -42.89 36.26
CA VAL A 200 92.98 -43.13 34.82
C VAL A 200 93.71 -42.00 34.06
N HIS A 201 94.06 -40.88 34.72
CA HIS A 201 94.76 -39.78 34.05
C HIS A 201 96.23 -40.11 33.70
N SER A 202 96.74 -41.27 34.11
CA SER A 202 98.12 -41.71 33.93
C SER A 202 98.25 -43.23 33.93
N GLY A 203 99.14 -43.78 33.09
CA GLY A 203 99.24 -45.23 32.83
C GLY A 203 98.59 -45.61 31.49
N ASP A 204 98.19 -46.86 31.35
CA ASP A 204 97.35 -47.31 30.22
C ASP A 204 95.89 -46.87 30.38
N THR A 205 95.02 -47.32 29.47
CA THR A 205 93.59 -46.96 29.47
C THR A 205 92.81 -47.41 30.72
N HIS A 206 93.42 -48.24 31.57
CA HIS A 206 92.85 -48.72 32.83
C HIS A 206 93.68 -48.27 34.05
N GLY A 207 94.62 -47.35 33.87
CA GLY A 207 95.49 -46.81 34.92
C GLY A 207 96.68 -47.70 35.29
N TRP A 208 96.97 -48.76 34.52
CA TRP A 208 98.09 -49.66 34.81
C TRP A 208 99.41 -49.08 34.30
N TYR A 209 100.43 -49.21 35.13
CA TYR A 209 101.83 -49.01 34.78
C TYR A 209 102.55 -50.34 34.74
N TYR A 210 103.44 -50.52 33.78
CA TYR A 210 104.13 -51.77 33.52
C TYR A 210 105.64 -51.64 33.75
N ALA A 211 106.26 -52.67 34.30
CA ALA A 211 107.70 -52.73 34.50
C ALA A 211 108.22 -54.18 34.44
N ALA A 212 109.52 -54.33 34.19
CA ALA A 212 110.17 -55.64 34.31
C ALA A 212 110.23 -56.12 35.78
N THR A 213 110.40 -55.18 36.72
CA THR A 213 110.41 -55.44 38.18
C THR A 213 109.68 -54.33 38.93
N PHE A 214 109.23 -54.57 40.17
CA PHE A 214 108.58 -53.53 41.00
C PHE A 214 109.49 -52.35 41.39
N ALA A 215 110.80 -52.44 41.12
CA ALA A 215 111.74 -51.32 41.28
C ALA A 215 111.68 -50.30 40.12
N GLY A 216 111.00 -50.63 39.02
CA GLY A 216 110.93 -49.81 37.80
C GLY A 216 112.08 -50.07 36.82
N PRO A 217 112.23 -49.24 35.77
CA PRO A 217 111.38 -48.09 35.42
C PRO A 217 109.96 -48.50 35.03
N TRP A 218 109.01 -47.59 35.27
CA TRP A 218 107.59 -47.80 34.98
C TRP A 218 107.20 -47.18 33.64
N HIS A 219 106.40 -47.89 32.86
CA HIS A 219 105.94 -47.52 31.53
C HIS A 219 104.42 -47.48 31.47
N ASN A 220 103.86 -46.60 30.65
CA ASN A 220 102.40 -46.43 30.50
C ASN A 220 101.79 -47.40 29.46
N SER A 221 102.58 -48.33 28.93
CA SER A 221 102.16 -49.32 27.94
C SER A 221 102.90 -50.63 28.16
N MET A 222 102.23 -51.76 27.92
CA MET A 222 102.82 -53.08 28.06
C MET A 222 103.93 -53.32 27.01
N GLY A 223 105.15 -53.62 27.48
CA GLY A 223 106.27 -54.05 26.65
C GLY A 223 106.57 -55.55 26.79
N ALA A 224 107.32 -56.12 25.84
CA ALA A 224 107.59 -57.56 25.76
C ALA A 224 108.27 -58.18 27.01
N ASN A 225 108.94 -57.37 27.83
CA ASN A 225 109.66 -57.80 29.04
C ASN A 225 109.04 -57.27 30.34
N CYS A 226 107.75 -56.91 30.32
CA CYS A 226 107.03 -56.44 31.52
C CYS A 226 106.36 -57.61 32.23
N TYR A 227 106.78 -57.86 33.47
CA TYR A 227 106.21 -58.92 34.32
C TYR A 227 105.49 -58.39 35.55
N CYS A 228 105.58 -57.09 35.82
CA CYS A 228 104.97 -56.44 36.96
C CYS A 228 104.08 -55.30 36.46
N ARG A 229 102.89 -55.15 37.03
CA ARG A 229 102.05 -53.97 36.83
C ARG A 229 101.56 -53.40 38.15
N ARG A 230 101.30 -52.09 38.18
CA ARG A 230 100.68 -51.41 39.32
C ARG A 230 99.67 -50.38 38.86
N ARG A 231 98.64 -50.10 39.65
CA ARG A 231 97.74 -48.96 39.45
C ARG A 231 97.41 -48.30 40.79
N ARG A 232 97.08 -47.02 40.75
CA ARG A 232 96.62 -46.30 41.94
C ARG A 232 95.10 -46.30 41.97
N LEU A 233 94.53 -46.76 43.06
CA LEU A 233 93.10 -46.75 43.32
C LEU A 233 92.78 -45.59 44.25
N LEU A 234 91.67 -44.90 43.98
CA LEU A 234 91.15 -43.77 44.75
C LEU A 234 89.79 -44.13 45.33
N ARG A 235 89.46 -43.62 46.51
CA ARG A 235 88.10 -43.67 47.07
C ARG A 235 87.73 -42.32 47.64
N ARG A 236 86.56 -41.81 47.26
CA ARG A 236 86.06 -40.53 47.76
C ARG A 236 85.12 -40.71 48.96
N SER A 237 85.22 -39.80 49.91
CA SER A 237 84.40 -39.76 51.13
C SER A 237 83.97 -38.33 51.46
N LEU A 238 82.82 -38.19 52.13
CA LEU A 238 82.24 -36.89 52.53
C LEU A 238 82.09 -36.82 54.05
N PRO A 239 82.13 -35.62 54.66
CA PRO A 239 81.87 -35.45 56.10
C PRO A 239 80.48 -35.99 56.49
N ALA A 240 80.44 -36.83 57.52
CA ALA A 240 79.25 -37.56 57.94
C ALA A 240 78.13 -36.64 58.47
N ASP A 241 78.53 -35.60 59.21
CA ASP A 241 77.64 -34.59 59.79
C ASP A 241 76.94 -33.75 58.71
N VAL A 242 77.69 -33.34 57.68
CA VAL A 242 77.14 -32.57 56.55
C VAL A 242 76.12 -33.41 55.76
N GLN A 243 76.40 -34.69 55.53
CA GLN A 243 75.47 -35.58 54.84
C GLN A 243 74.20 -35.84 55.67
N ALA A 244 74.32 -36.01 56.98
CA ALA A 244 73.17 -36.17 57.87
C ALA A 244 72.25 -34.93 57.87
N GLN A 245 72.83 -33.73 57.96
CA GLN A 245 72.09 -32.47 57.94
C GLN A 245 71.38 -32.23 56.59
N LYS A 246 72.06 -32.51 55.47
CA LYS A 246 71.47 -32.39 54.13
C LYS A 246 70.27 -33.32 53.97
N LYS A 247 70.36 -34.55 54.49
CA LYS A 247 69.26 -35.52 54.45
C LYS A 247 68.08 -35.10 55.31
N GLU A 248 68.32 -34.67 56.55
CA GLU A 248 67.25 -34.21 57.45
C GLU A 248 66.49 -33.00 56.87
N LEU A 249 67.22 -32.03 56.31
CA LEU A 249 66.61 -30.88 55.66
C LEU A 249 65.76 -31.28 54.44
N ALA A 250 66.24 -32.22 53.61
CA ALA A 250 65.50 -32.71 52.46
C ALA A 250 64.20 -33.44 52.89
N ASP A 251 64.27 -34.24 53.96
CA ASP A 251 63.11 -34.95 54.49
C ASP A 251 62.04 -33.98 55.02
N LEU A 252 62.44 -32.91 55.72
CA LEU A 252 61.53 -31.85 56.19
C LEU A 252 60.85 -31.11 55.03
N LEU A 253 61.60 -30.74 54.00
CA LEU A 253 61.05 -30.05 52.82
C LEU A 253 60.03 -30.91 52.07
N ARG A 254 60.21 -32.24 52.01
CA ARG A 254 59.22 -33.14 51.39
C ARG A 254 57.90 -33.18 52.16
N GLN A 255 57.93 -33.10 53.50
CA GLN A 255 56.72 -33.15 54.32
C GLN A 255 55.86 -31.89 54.17
N ASP A 256 56.47 -30.70 54.17
CA ASP A 256 55.76 -29.43 54.05
C ASP A 256 55.04 -29.26 52.70
N HIS A 257 55.67 -29.75 51.62
CA HIS A 257 55.07 -29.73 50.29
C HIS A 257 53.81 -30.60 50.18
N ALA A 258 53.79 -31.77 50.83
CA ALA A 258 52.64 -32.68 50.80
C ALA A 258 51.40 -32.08 51.47
N VAL A 259 51.60 -31.35 52.58
CA VAL A 259 50.51 -30.63 53.29
C VAL A 259 49.94 -29.54 52.39
N THR A 260 50.80 -28.72 51.79
CA THR A 260 50.40 -27.61 50.91
C THR A 260 49.58 -28.10 49.70
N VAL A 261 49.98 -29.22 49.10
CA VAL A 261 49.25 -29.82 47.97
C VAL A 261 47.86 -30.31 48.40
N HIS A 262 47.74 -30.91 49.58
CA HIS A 262 46.46 -31.39 50.10
C HIS A 262 45.47 -30.24 50.33
N GLU A 263 45.92 -29.13 50.94
CA GLU A 263 45.09 -27.95 51.16
C GLU A 263 44.60 -27.32 49.85
N LEU A 264 45.46 -27.26 48.83
CA LEU A 264 45.11 -26.72 47.52
C LEU A 264 44.04 -27.57 46.82
N LEU A 265 44.16 -28.90 46.89
CA LEU A 265 43.16 -29.81 46.34
C LEU A 265 41.81 -29.67 47.06
N ALA A 266 41.81 -29.56 48.39
CA ALA A 266 40.59 -29.34 49.17
C ALA A 266 39.90 -28.00 48.80
N ALA A 267 40.68 -26.92 48.65
CA ALA A 267 40.15 -25.62 48.24
C ALA A 267 39.56 -25.64 46.82
N ARG A 268 40.20 -26.36 45.89
CA ARG A 268 39.69 -26.56 44.52
C ARG A 268 38.35 -27.29 44.53
N ASP A 269 38.25 -28.37 45.29
CA ASP A 269 37.04 -29.18 45.33
C ASP A 269 35.87 -28.39 45.98
N ALA A 270 36.16 -27.61 47.03
CA ALA A 270 35.17 -26.70 47.63
C ALA A 270 34.68 -25.62 46.64
N LEU A 271 35.57 -25.05 45.83
CA LEU A 271 35.20 -24.08 44.79
C LEU A 271 34.29 -24.71 43.74
N ALA A 272 34.59 -25.95 43.31
CA ALA A 272 33.76 -26.67 42.34
C ALA A 272 32.33 -26.88 42.87
N THR A 273 32.17 -27.27 44.14
CA THR A 273 30.85 -27.42 44.77
C THR A 273 30.09 -26.10 44.82
N LEU A 274 30.76 -24.99 45.16
CA LEU A 274 30.12 -23.68 45.23
C LEU A 274 29.65 -23.18 43.86
N MET A 275 30.44 -23.45 42.80
CA MET A 275 30.04 -23.15 41.42
C MET A 275 28.79 -23.94 41.00
N GLU A 276 28.71 -25.22 41.36
CA GLU A 276 27.55 -26.05 41.05
C GLU A 276 26.27 -25.54 41.75
N GLN A 277 26.38 -25.18 43.03
CA GLN A 277 25.27 -24.58 43.79
C GLN A 277 24.81 -23.25 43.18
N TYR A 278 25.76 -22.40 42.76
CA TYR A 278 25.44 -21.14 42.10
C TYR A 278 24.72 -21.36 40.76
N GLN A 279 25.20 -22.32 39.95
CA GLN A 279 24.56 -22.66 38.69
C GLN A 279 23.15 -23.20 38.90
N GLN A 280 22.95 -24.06 39.90
CA GLN A 280 21.63 -24.57 40.26
C GLN A 280 20.69 -23.43 40.65
N ALA A 281 21.14 -22.51 41.50
CA ALA A 281 20.35 -21.34 41.89
C ALA A 281 19.99 -20.44 40.69
N GLN A 282 20.92 -20.24 39.74
CA GLN A 282 20.63 -19.50 38.51
C GLN A 282 19.59 -20.21 37.62
N ASN A 283 19.71 -21.53 37.48
CA ASN A 283 18.77 -22.32 36.69
C ASN A 283 17.36 -22.27 37.31
N GLU A 284 17.26 -22.41 38.64
CA GLU A 284 15.99 -22.30 39.37
C GLU A 284 15.36 -20.91 39.23
N HIS A 285 16.17 -19.85 39.34
CA HIS A 285 15.70 -18.48 39.13
C HIS A 285 15.18 -18.26 37.70
N THR A 286 15.90 -18.75 36.70
CA THR A 286 15.51 -18.66 35.28
C THR A 286 14.21 -19.41 35.04
N ALA A 287 14.08 -20.63 35.55
CA ALA A 287 12.85 -21.43 35.44
C ALA A 287 11.65 -20.81 36.18
N ALA A 288 11.89 -20.10 37.30
CA ALA A 288 10.85 -19.34 37.98
C ALA A 288 10.38 -18.14 37.16
N MET A 289 11.31 -17.37 36.58
CA MET A 289 11.01 -16.24 35.69
C MET A 289 10.22 -16.67 34.45
N GLU A 290 10.61 -17.78 33.81
CA GLU A 290 9.87 -18.32 32.67
C GLU A 290 8.44 -18.75 33.04
N ARG A 291 8.25 -19.40 34.20
CA ARG A 291 6.91 -19.75 34.69
C ARG A 291 6.05 -18.51 34.89
N GLN A 292 6.58 -17.49 35.55
CA GLN A 292 5.88 -16.23 35.76
C GLN A 292 5.52 -15.54 34.43
N GLN A 293 6.44 -15.55 33.46
CA GLN A 293 6.16 -15.00 32.12
C GLN A 293 5.05 -15.76 31.39
N ARG A 294 5.04 -17.11 31.45
CA ARG A 294 3.99 -17.93 30.84
C ARG A 294 2.62 -17.68 31.49
N GLU A 295 2.57 -17.58 32.81
CA GLU A 295 1.34 -17.26 33.54
C GLU A 295 0.81 -15.87 33.18
N ALA A 296 1.68 -14.87 33.14
CA ALA A 296 1.31 -13.51 32.73
C ALA A 296 0.83 -13.46 31.27
N ALA A 297 1.50 -14.16 30.36
CA ALA A 297 1.09 -14.25 28.95
C ALA A 297 -0.27 -14.96 28.79
N ALA A 298 -0.52 -16.04 29.54
CA ALA A 298 -1.79 -16.73 29.54
C ALA A 298 -2.92 -15.85 30.09
N ALA A 299 -2.67 -15.12 31.18
CA ALA A 299 -3.62 -14.17 31.75
C ALA A 299 -3.97 -13.04 30.77
N LEU A 300 -2.97 -12.49 30.07
CA LEU A 300 -3.18 -11.46 29.05
C LEU A 300 -3.98 -11.99 27.85
N ALA A 301 -3.69 -13.21 27.39
CA ALA A 301 -4.43 -13.85 26.31
C ALA A 301 -5.90 -14.06 26.70
N ALA A 302 -6.16 -14.54 27.92
CA ALA A 302 -7.51 -14.70 28.44
C ALA A 302 -8.27 -13.36 28.50
N ALA A 303 -7.65 -12.31 29.05
CA ALA A 303 -8.24 -10.98 29.13
C ALA A 303 -8.54 -10.39 27.74
N THR A 304 -7.63 -10.60 26.77
CA THR A 304 -7.80 -10.15 25.38
C THR A 304 -8.96 -10.87 24.72
N ALA A 305 -9.09 -12.19 24.91
CA ALA A 305 -10.20 -12.97 24.38
C ALA A 305 -11.55 -12.51 24.96
N THR A 306 -11.62 -12.22 26.27
CA THR A 306 -12.83 -11.66 26.89
C THR A 306 -13.18 -10.29 26.31
N HIS A 307 -12.19 -9.41 26.16
CA HIS A 307 -12.41 -8.08 25.59
C HIS A 307 -12.91 -8.17 24.13
N GLN A 308 -12.32 -9.06 23.34
CA GLN A 308 -12.72 -9.27 21.94
C GLN A 308 -14.15 -9.83 21.82
N ALA A 309 -14.55 -10.75 22.71
CA ALA A 309 -15.93 -11.23 22.78
C ALA A 309 -16.91 -10.09 23.12
N THR A 310 -16.57 -9.23 24.09
CA THR A 310 -17.41 -8.07 24.45
C THR A 310 -17.53 -7.08 23.29
N LEU A 311 -16.44 -6.83 22.55
CA LEU A 311 -16.47 -5.97 21.36
C LEU A 311 -17.37 -6.55 20.26
N GLN A 312 -17.34 -7.87 20.08
CA GLN A 312 -18.21 -8.54 19.11
C GLN A 312 -19.69 -8.38 19.49
N ASP A 313 -20.05 -8.61 20.76
CA ASP A 313 -21.42 -8.43 21.24
C ASP A 313 -21.92 -6.99 21.04
N VAL A 314 -21.07 -5.99 21.33
CA VAL A 314 -21.40 -4.57 21.11
C VAL A 314 -21.58 -4.27 19.62
N THR A 315 -20.73 -4.84 18.77
CA THR A 315 -20.81 -4.65 17.32
C THR A 315 -22.08 -5.26 16.75
N ASP A 316 -22.43 -6.47 17.18
CA ASP A 316 -23.65 -7.16 16.75
C ASP A 316 -24.91 -6.42 17.24
N ALA A 317 -24.90 -5.91 18.47
CA ALA A 317 -25.98 -5.07 18.99
C ALA A 317 -26.13 -3.75 18.22
N HIS A 318 -25.03 -3.13 17.81
CA HIS A 318 -25.04 -1.93 16.97
C HIS A 318 -25.63 -2.22 15.59
N ALA A 319 -25.19 -3.31 14.95
CA ALA A 319 -25.70 -3.73 13.64
C ALA A 319 -27.21 -4.02 13.68
N ALA A 320 -27.70 -4.69 14.74
CA ALA A 320 -29.14 -4.93 14.94
C ALA A 320 -29.93 -3.63 15.12
N THR A 321 -29.37 -2.67 15.85
CA THR A 321 -29.96 -1.33 16.03
C THR A 321 -30.03 -0.58 14.71
N GLN A 322 -28.96 -0.61 13.92
CA GLN A 322 -28.89 0.05 12.61
C GLN A 322 -29.88 -0.56 11.62
N ALA A 323 -30.03 -1.90 11.59
CA ALA A 323 -31.03 -2.57 10.77
C ALA A 323 -32.46 -2.15 11.17
N THR A 324 -32.72 -2.04 12.48
CA THR A 324 -34.01 -1.55 12.99
C THR A 324 -34.27 -0.10 12.54
N LEU A 325 -33.27 0.77 12.63
CA LEU A 325 -33.39 2.16 12.19
C LEU A 325 -33.65 2.27 10.68
N ALA A 326 -32.98 1.46 9.87
CA ALA A 326 -33.20 1.41 8.43
C ALA A 326 -34.63 0.98 8.09
N ALA A 327 -35.14 -0.06 8.75
CA ALA A 327 -36.54 -0.50 8.60
C ALA A 327 -37.53 0.61 8.98
N ARG A 328 -37.31 1.30 10.12
CA ARG A 328 -38.15 2.43 10.53
C ARG A 328 -38.10 3.60 9.56
N THR A 329 -36.95 3.84 8.96
CA THR A 329 -36.80 4.90 7.95
C THR A 329 -37.60 4.57 6.69
N ALA A 330 -37.55 3.31 6.24
CA ALA A 330 -38.37 2.84 5.12
C ALA A 330 -39.87 2.93 5.42
N ASP A 331 -40.31 2.57 6.63
CA ASP A 331 -41.71 2.74 7.06
C ASP A 331 -42.17 4.21 6.97
N VAL A 332 -41.33 5.14 7.44
CA VAL A 332 -41.62 6.59 7.40
C VAL A 332 -41.72 7.08 5.95
N GLU A 333 -40.83 6.63 5.07
CA GLU A 333 -40.88 6.99 3.65
C GLU A 333 -42.13 6.44 2.96
N ALA A 334 -42.52 5.20 3.26
CA ALA A 334 -43.76 4.60 2.75
C ALA A 334 -44.99 5.39 3.22
N LEU A 335 -45.03 5.80 4.49
CA LEU A 335 -46.10 6.65 5.03
C LEU A 335 -46.14 8.02 4.36
N ARG A 336 -44.98 8.66 4.13
CA ARG A 336 -44.90 9.94 3.41
C ARG A 336 -45.42 9.82 1.98
N ALA A 337 -45.06 8.74 1.26
CA ALA A 337 -45.56 8.49 -0.09
C ALA A 337 -47.09 8.31 -0.09
N ARG A 338 -47.63 7.59 0.90
CA ARG A 338 -49.09 7.40 1.05
C ARG A 338 -49.82 8.71 1.36
N ILE A 339 -49.24 9.57 2.20
CA ILE A 339 -49.79 10.90 2.47
C ILE A 339 -49.84 11.72 1.19
N ALA A 340 -48.74 11.76 0.42
CA ALA A 340 -48.69 12.50 -0.84
C ALA A 340 -49.72 11.99 -1.86
N GLU A 341 -49.93 10.67 -1.93
CA GLU A 341 -50.96 10.05 -2.77
C GLU A 341 -52.37 10.48 -2.34
N LEU A 342 -52.67 10.44 -1.05
CA LEU A 342 -53.96 10.86 -0.50
C LEU A 342 -54.21 12.36 -0.72
N GLU A 343 -53.19 13.21 -0.58
CA GLU A 343 -53.28 14.65 -0.87
C GLU A 343 -53.58 14.89 -2.35
N LEU A 344 -52.96 14.14 -3.26
CA LEU A 344 -53.23 14.19 -4.69
C LEU A 344 -54.66 13.73 -5.01
N GLU A 345 -55.11 12.63 -4.41
CA GLU A 345 -56.48 12.12 -4.58
C GLU A 345 -57.52 13.13 -4.07
N THR A 346 -57.27 13.72 -2.91
CA THR A 346 -58.12 14.78 -2.33
C THR A 346 -58.17 16.00 -3.25
N SER A 347 -57.03 16.40 -3.82
CA SER A 347 -56.93 17.52 -4.77
C SER A 347 -57.69 17.23 -6.07
N ARG A 348 -57.58 16.01 -6.61
CA ARG A 348 -58.35 15.55 -7.77
C ARG A 348 -59.85 15.55 -7.51
N TRP A 349 -60.28 15.09 -6.33
CA TRP A 349 -61.68 15.10 -5.94
C TRP A 349 -62.21 16.54 -5.81
N ARG A 350 -61.46 17.45 -5.17
CA ARG A 350 -61.82 18.87 -5.08
C ARG A 350 -61.97 19.50 -6.47
N TYR A 351 -61.00 19.29 -7.35
CA TYR A 351 -61.05 19.79 -8.73
C TYR A 351 -62.25 19.20 -9.50
N ALA A 352 -62.48 17.89 -9.43
CA ALA A 352 -63.63 17.26 -10.09
C ALA A 352 -64.98 17.76 -9.54
N ASN A 353 -65.06 18.05 -8.24
CA ASN A 353 -66.25 18.59 -7.59
C ASN A 353 -66.49 20.06 -7.99
N GLU A 354 -65.44 20.90 -8.02
CA GLU A 354 -65.52 22.27 -8.55
C GLU A 354 -65.95 22.27 -10.02
N GLN A 355 -65.40 21.39 -10.85
CA GLN A 355 -65.81 21.25 -12.25
C GLN A 355 -67.27 20.79 -12.39
N ARG A 356 -67.78 19.94 -11.50
CA ARG A 356 -69.20 19.55 -11.47
C ARG A 356 -70.10 20.70 -11.04
N ILE A 357 -69.70 21.50 -10.07
CA ILE A 357 -70.45 22.67 -9.60
C ILE A 357 -70.46 23.74 -10.71
N SER A 358 -69.31 24.08 -11.28
CA SER A 358 -69.19 25.03 -12.39
C SER A 358 -70.01 24.59 -13.61
N LYS A 359 -69.96 23.31 -14.02
CA LYS A 359 -70.79 22.80 -15.12
C LYS A 359 -72.30 22.84 -14.82
N LYS A 360 -72.72 22.65 -13.56
CA LYS A 360 -74.12 22.79 -13.16
C LYS A 360 -74.56 24.26 -13.16
N GLN A 361 -73.70 25.17 -12.70
CA GLN A 361 -73.93 26.62 -12.69
C GLN A 361 -74.06 27.15 -14.13
N LEU A 362 -73.11 26.83 -15.00
CA LEU A 362 -73.13 27.17 -16.43
C LEU A 362 -74.41 26.68 -17.14
N LYS A 363 -74.92 25.49 -16.78
CA LYS A 363 -76.17 24.94 -17.33
C LYS A 363 -77.42 25.66 -16.84
N VAL A 364 -77.38 26.23 -15.64
CA VAL A 364 -78.48 27.02 -15.07
C VAL A 364 -78.46 28.42 -15.68
N ASP A 365 -77.29 29.04 -15.76
CA ASP A 365 -77.12 30.39 -16.30
C ASP A 365 -77.42 30.47 -17.81
N SER A 366 -77.00 29.47 -18.59
CA SER A 366 -77.34 29.41 -20.03
C SER A 366 -78.85 29.28 -20.27
N ARG A 367 -79.55 28.55 -19.38
CA ARG A 367 -81.01 28.35 -19.46
C ARG A 367 -81.80 29.59 -19.04
N LEU A 368 -81.25 30.41 -18.14
CA LEU A 368 -81.80 31.71 -17.77
C LEU A 368 -81.62 32.73 -18.91
N LYS A 369 -80.43 32.80 -19.53
CA LYS A 369 -80.15 33.73 -20.63
C LYS A 369 -80.94 33.43 -21.90
N SER A 370 -81.15 32.14 -22.24
CA SER A 370 -82.00 31.75 -23.39
C SER A 370 -83.48 32.17 -23.25
N LEU A 371 -83.92 32.53 -22.03
CA LEU A 371 -85.28 33.02 -21.76
C LEU A 371 -85.35 34.55 -21.63
N SER A 372 -84.22 35.25 -21.78
CA SER A 372 -84.15 36.70 -21.58
C SER A 372 -84.81 37.47 -22.73
N MET A 373 -85.62 38.46 -22.39
CA MET A 373 -86.26 39.40 -23.32
C MET A 373 -85.55 40.75 -23.41
N ALA A 374 -84.35 40.87 -22.81
CA ALA A 374 -83.56 42.10 -22.93
C ALA A 374 -83.27 42.40 -24.42
N PRO A 375 -83.43 43.65 -24.89
CA PRO A 375 -83.16 43.98 -26.29
C PRO A 375 -81.67 43.85 -26.60
N ARG A 376 -81.34 43.53 -27.84
CA ARG A 376 -80.01 43.49 -28.42
C ARG A 376 -80.06 44.02 -29.84
N LEU A 377 -78.97 44.61 -30.31
CA LEU A 377 -78.81 45.04 -31.69
C LEU A 377 -77.61 44.32 -32.30
N LEU A 378 -77.88 43.41 -33.23
CA LEU A 378 -76.85 42.77 -34.05
C LEU A 378 -76.63 43.62 -35.31
N ARG A 379 -75.40 44.08 -35.50
CA ARG A 379 -74.98 44.79 -36.71
C ARG A 379 -74.02 43.91 -37.49
N VAL A 380 -74.30 43.76 -38.79
CA VAL A 380 -73.56 42.90 -39.70
C VAL A 380 -73.03 43.77 -40.83
N GLN A 381 -71.71 43.98 -40.88
CA GLN A 381 -71.06 44.63 -42.01
C GLN A 381 -70.71 43.58 -43.05
N LEU A 382 -71.25 43.76 -44.26
CA LEU A 382 -70.85 42.98 -45.42
C LEU A 382 -69.58 43.59 -46.00
N VAL A 383 -68.48 42.84 -46.00
CA VAL A 383 -67.17 43.35 -46.47
C VAL A 383 -66.96 42.95 -47.92
N ARG A 384 -66.91 41.64 -48.21
CA ARG A 384 -66.67 41.12 -49.56
C ARG A 384 -67.07 39.66 -49.68
N CYS A 385 -67.18 39.19 -50.92
CA CYS A 385 -67.09 37.77 -51.24
C CYS A 385 -65.79 37.51 -52.02
N GLU A 386 -65.30 36.29 -51.93
CA GLU A 386 -64.10 35.84 -52.65
C GLU A 386 -64.45 34.56 -53.42
N ASP A 387 -63.93 34.47 -54.66
CA ASP A 387 -64.02 33.29 -55.52
C ASP A 387 -65.45 32.75 -55.73
N LEU A 388 -66.42 33.63 -56.02
CA LEU A 388 -67.80 33.22 -56.32
C LEU A 388 -67.88 32.37 -57.59
N ALA A 389 -68.80 31.40 -57.64
CA ALA A 389 -69.10 30.67 -58.87
C ALA A 389 -69.71 31.60 -59.92
N ALA A 390 -69.43 31.35 -61.20
CA ALA A 390 -70.07 32.07 -62.30
C ALA A 390 -71.36 31.36 -62.70
N ALA A 391 -72.51 31.96 -62.41
CA ALA A 391 -73.82 31.43 -62.80
C ALA A 391 -74.17 31.78 -64.26
N ASP A 392 -73.83 32.98 -64.71
CA ASP A 392 -74.09 33.42 -66.07
C ASP A 392 -73.24 32.72 -67.16
N SER A 393 -73.91 32.31 -68.25
CA SER A 393 -73.27 31.59 -69.37
C SER A 393 -72.30 32.45 -70.20
N ALA A 394 -71.18 31.86 -70.63
CA ALA A 394 -70.05 32.54 -71.30
C ALA A 394 -70.38 33.30 -72.62
N LEU A 395 -71.57 33.12 -73.21
CA LEU A 395 -72.03 33.84 -74.41
C LEU A 395 -72.57 35.26 -74.11
N MET A 396 -72.87 35.59 -72.85
CA MET A 396 -73.51 36.85 -72.42
C MET A 396 -72.69 37.66 -71.40
N GLY A 397 -71.41 37.35 -71.17
CA GLY A 397 -70.53 38.14 -70.29
C GLY A 397 -69.82 37.35 -69.19
N GLY A 398 -70.33 36.16 -68.84
CA GLY A 398 -69.57 35.07 -68.21
C GLY A 398 -69.15 35.21 -66.74
N LYS A 399 -69.72 36.16 -65.98
CA LYS A 399 -69.63 36.16 -64.50
C LYS A 399 -70.95 36.61 -63.91
N SER A 400 -71.14 36.29 -62.62
CA SER A 400 -72.34 36.64 -61.86
C SER A 400 -72.48 38.12 -61.54
N ASP A 401 -73.72 38.49 -61.26
CA ASP A 401 -74.22 39.74 -60.69
C ASP A 401 -74.59 39.54 -59.20
N PRO A 402 -73.61 39.32 -58.30
CA PRO A 402 -73.90 38.81 -56.96
C PRO A 402 -74.53 39.84 -56.02
N TYR A 403 -75.45 39.35 -55.20
CA TYR A 403 -75.96 40.04 -54.00
C TYR A 403 -76.14 39.05 -52.83
N VAL A 404 -76.19 39.58 -51.61
CA VAL A 404 -76.31 38.79 -50.38
C VAL A 404 -77.64 39.07 -49.70
N THR A 405 -78.31 38.00 -49.28
CA THR A 405 -79.51 38.07 -48.45
C THR A 405 -79.22 37.49 -47.07
N PHE A 406 -79.53 38.27 -46.04
CA PHE A 406 -79.44 37.83 -44.65
C PHE A 406 -80.84 37.51 -44.12
N TYR A 407 -80.99 36.37 -43.46
CA TYR A 407 -82.19 35.97 -42.74
C TYR A 407 -81.89 35.75 -41.27
N LEU A 408 -82.69 36.35 -40.39
CA LEU A 408 -82.62 36.14 -38.96
C LEU A 408 -84.04 36.08 -38.38
N GLY A 409 -84.47 34.89 -38.00
CA GLY A 409 -85.89 34.61 -37.74
C GLY A 409 -86.74 35.00 -38.95
N ASP A 410 -87.75 35.85 -38.72
CA ASP A 410 -88.64 36.36 -39.76
C ASP A 410 -88.10 37.57 -40.53
N LYS A 411 -86.92 38.10 -40.17
CA LYS A 411 -86.34 39.29 -40.80
C LYS A 411 -85.49 38.90 -42.02
N LYS A 412 -85.70 39.61 -43.13
CA LYS A 412 -84.97 39.45 -44.39
C LYS A 412 -84.45 40.80 -44.88
N VAL A 413 -83.16 40.89 -45.14
CA VAL A 413 -82.52 42.09 -45.74
C VAL A 413 -81.58 41.68 -46.88
N LYS A 414 -81.50 42.50 -47.93
CA LYS A 414 -80.71 42.24 -49.14
C LYS A 414 -79.67 43.35 -49.35
N SER A 415 -78.49 42.99 -49.84
CA SER A 415 -77.42 43.92 -50.22
C SER A 415 -77.64 44.56 -51.59
N THR A 416 -76.81 45.54 -51.92
CA THR A 416 -76.66 45.93 -53.33
C THR A 416 -76.03 44.82 -54.16
N GLN A 417 -76.40 44.76 -55.44
CA GLN A 417 -75.79 43.85 -56.41
C GLN A 417 -74.56 44.49 -57.05
N PHE A 418 -73.59 43.66 -57.43
CA PHE A 418 -72.58 44.01 -58.43
C PHE A 418 -72.98 43.43 -59.78
N SER A 419 -72.36 43.92 -60.86
CA SER A 419 -72.55 43.32 -62.18
C SER A 419 -71.24 42.76 -62.71
N ASN A 420 -71.26 41.52 -63.20
CA ASN A 420 -70.16 40.78 -63.78
C ASN A 420 -68.90 40.77 -62.88
N GLU A 421 -69.07 40.42 -61.60
CA GLU A 421 -68.04 40.43 -60.57
C GLU A 421 -68.11 39.19 -59.68
N LEU A 422 -66.99 38.47 -59.52
CA LEU A 422 -66.91 37.26 -58.69
C LEU A 422 -66.24 37.51 -57.34
N ASN A 423 -65.67 38.70 -57.15
CA ASN A 423 -65.07 39.14 -55.90
C ASN A 423 -65.66 40.49 -55.47
N PRO A 424 -66.99 40.58 -55.29
CA PRO A 424 -67.64 41.84 -54.95
C PRO A 424 -67.15 42.35 -53.59
N VAL A 425 -66.87 43.65 -53.50
CA VAL A 425 -66.47 44.33 -52.27
C VAL A 425 -67.51 45.40 -51.95
N TRP A 426 -68.19 45.26 -50.82
CA TRP A 426 -69.19 46.22 -50.37
C TRP A 426 -68.54 47.26 -49.45
N ASP A 427 -68.34 48.46 -50.00
CA ASP A 427 -67.76 49.57 -49.25
C ASP A 427 -68.77 50.11 -48.21
N HIS A 428 -68.62 49.64 -46.96
CA HIS A 428 -69.34 50.16 -45.78
C HIS A 428 -70.85 49.88 -45.74
N GLU A 429 -71.30 48.76 -46.32
CA GLU A 429 -72.69 48.30 -46.21
C GLU A 429 -72.92 47.53 -44.90
N VAL A 430 -73.85 48.02 -44.07
CA VAL A 430 -74.18 47.43 -42.77
C VAL A 430 -75.67 47.18 -42.63
N PHE A 431 -76.01 46.02 -42.08
CA PHE A 431 -77.36 45.57 -41.81
C PHE A 431 -77.59 45.45 -40.31
N GLU A 432 -78.76 45.89 -39.85
CA GLU A 432 -79.08 45.94 -38.43
C GLU A 432 -80.28 45.05 -38.10
N PHE A 433 -80.13 44.21 -37.08
CA PHE A 433 -81.17 43.33 -36.58
C PHE A 433 -81.39 43.57 -35.09
N GLN A 434 -82.55 44.13 -34.75
CA GLN A 434 -83.02 44.16 -33.36
C GLN A 434 -83.50 42.77 -32.96
N ILE A 435 -82.90 42.20 -31.93
CA ILE A 435 -83.19 40.85 -31.42
C ILE A 435 -83.25 40.89 -29.89
N THR A 436 -83.58 39.77 -29.26
CA THR A 436 -83.53 39.64 -27.80
C THR A 436 -82.23 38.93 -27.38
N GLU A 437 -81.84 39.11 -26.12
CA GLU A 437 -80.74 38.37 -25.53
C GLU A 437 -81.00 36.86 -25.60
N GLY A 438 -82.24 36.39 -25.41
CA GLY A 438 -82.59 34.99 -25.63
C GLY A 438 -82.31 34.52 -27.07
N ALA A 439 -82.65 35.34 -28.07
CA ALA A 439 -82.39 35.04 -29.47
C ALA A 439 -80.89 34.93 -29.80
N MET A 440 -80.00 35.63 -29.07
CA MET A 440 -78.56 35.42 -29.19
C MET A 440 -78.16 33.98 -28.88
N TYR A 441 -78.90 33.28 -28.01
CA TYR A 441 -78.61 31.89 -27.63
C TYR A 441 -79.40 30.85 -28.43
N THR A 442 -80.44 31.25 -29.17
CA THR A 442 -81.37 30.31 -29.84
C THR A 442 -81.44 30.46 -31.36
N GLU A 443 -81.12 31.62 -31.92
CA GLU A 443 -81.26 31.91 -33.35
C GLU A 443 -79.93 31.79 -34.11
N VAL A 444 -80.05 31.63 -35.44
CA VAL A 444 -78.93 31.51 -36.37
C VAL A 444 -79.14 32.51 -37.50
N LEU A 445 -78.10 33.32 -37.79
CA LEU A 445 -78.09 34.18 -38.97
C LEU A 445 -77.80 33.32 -40.19
N GLN A 446 -78.75 33.24 -41.12
CA GLN A 446 -78.58 32.58 -42.41
C GLN A 446 -78.18 33.61 -43.47
N ILE A 447 -77.23 33.23 -44.31
CA ILE A 447 -76.62 34.07 -45.32
C ILE A 447 -76.76 33.34 -46.66
N VAL A 448 -77.33 34.02 -47.66
CA VAL A 448 -77.54 33.45 -48.99
C VAL A 448 -76.96 34.40 -50.02
N VAL A 449 -75.97 33.94 -50.78
CA VAL A 449 -75.38 34.68 -51.89
C VAL A 449 -76.07 34.21 -53.17
N SER A 450 -76.63 35.14 -53.92
CA SER A 450 -77.41 34.87 -55.14
C SER A 450 -76.91 35.70 -56.31
N ASP A 451 -77.06 35.15 -57.51
CA ASP A 451 -76.88 35.84 -58.79
C ASP A 451 -78.18 36.56 -59.18
N HIS A 452 -78.10 37.81 -59.62
CA HIS A 452 -79.28 38.55 -60.07
C HIS A 452 -79.51 38.41 -61.57
N ASP A 453 -80.62 37.77 -61.95
CA ASP A 453 -80.99 37.59 -63.35
C ASP A 453 -82.00 38.64 -63.81
N THR A 454 -81.74 39.26 -64.97
CA THR A 454 -82.67 40.24 -65.54
C THR A 454 -83.95 39.60 -66.08
N VAL A 455 -83.87 38.31 -66.45
CA VAL A 455 -84.96 37.51 -67.00
C VAL A 455 -84.91 36.11 -66.38
N GLY A 456 -85.67 35.90 -65.32
CA GLY A 456 -85.67 34.61 -64.61
C GLY A 456 -85.87 34.76 -63.12
N ALA A 457 -85.65 33.68 -62.39
CA ALA A 457 -85.52 33.70 -60.95
C ALA A 457 -84.03 33.66 -60.59
N ASP A 458 -83.61 34.56 -59.69
CA ASP A 458 -82.23 34.62 -59.19
C ASP A 458 -81.71 33.25 -58.75
N GLU A 459 -80.50 32.89 -59.21
CA GLU A 459 -79.83 31.63 -58.87
C GLU A 459 -79.04 31.76 -57.55
N VAL A 460 -79.04 30.72 -56.71
CA VAL A 460 -78.27 30.75 -55.44
C VAL A 460 -76.84 30.27 -55.71
N ILE A 461 -75.85 31.12 -55.46
CA ILE A 461 -74.42 30.80 -55.63
C ILE A 461 -73.88 30.03 -54.43
N GLY A 462 -74.32 30.37 -53.22
CA GLY A 462 -73.87 29.70 -52.01
C GLY A 462 -74.55 30.18 -50.72
N THR A 463 -74.48 29.37 -49.67
CA THR A 463 -75.10 29.70 -48.38
C THR A 463 -74.13 29.54 -47.21
N ALA A 464 -74.32 30.33 -46.14
CA ALA A 464 -73.59 30.17 -44.89
C ALA A 464 -74.51 30.42 -43.70
N SER A 465 -74.13 29.94 -42.53
CA SER A 465 -74.90 30.17 -41.31
C SER A 465 -73.99 30.46 -40.12
N VAL A 466 -74.43 31.36 -39.24
CA VAL A 466 -73.69 31.78 -38.04
C VAL A 466 -74.60 31.71 -36.83
N ALA A 467 -74.26 30.85 -35.87
CA ALA A 467 -74.92 30.85 -34.56
C ALA A 467 -74.56 32.15 -33.82
N LEU A 468 -75.55 32.80 -33.20
CA LEU A 468 -75.32 34.10 -32.58
C LEU A 468 -74.60 34.02 -31.22
N GLN A 469 -74.69 32.89 -30.53
CA GLN A 469 -74.18 32.74 -29.15
C GLN A 469 -72.68 33.07 -29.02
N PRO A 470 -71.79 32.55 -29.88
CA PRO A 470 -70.36 32.88 -29.79
C PRO A 470 -70.05 34.36 -30.03
N LEU A 471 -70.92 35.08 -30.73
CA LEU A 471 -70.76 36.52 -30.98
C LEU A 471 -71.03 37.34 -29.70
N GLU A 472 -71.99 36.90 -28.87
CA GLU A 472 -72.27 37.49 -27.55
C GLU A 472 -71.09 37.27 -26.59
N ASP A 473 -70.54 36.06 -26.55
CA ASP A 473 -69.43 35.71 -25.66
C ASP A 473 -68.13 36.44 -26.07
N SER A 474 -67.92 36.66 -27.38
CA SER A 474 -66.78 37.44 -27.90
C SER A 474 -66.94 38.94 -27.63
N ALA A 475 -68.15 39.48 -27.72
CA ALA A 475 -68.45 40.85 -27.32
C ALA A 475 -68.25 41.08 -25.81
N ALA A 476 -68.59 40.10 -24.97
CA ALA A 476 -68.37 40.14 -23.52
C ALA A 476 -66.87 40.04 -23.13
N ASN A 477 -66.08 39.24 -23.87
CA ASN A 477 -64.65 39.05 -23.58
C ASN A 477 -63.76 40.20 -24.09
N ASN A 478 -64.12 40.83 -25.20
CA ASN A 478 -63.43 42.02 -25.70
C ASN A 478 -63.58 43.23 -24.76
N ASN A 479 -64.60 43.22 -23.91
CA ASN A 479 -64.82 44.25 -22.89
C ASN A 479 -64.17 43.94 -21.52
N CYS A 480 -63.45 42.81 -21.39
CA CYS A 480 -62.76 42.41 -20.15
C CYS A 480 -61.23 42.60 -20.23
N ASN A 481 -60.71 43.26 -21.26
CA ASN A 481 -59.28 43.46 -21.50
C ASN A 481 -58.84 44.95 -21.59
N THR A 482 -59.56 45.86 -20.94
CA THR A 482 -59.19 47.30 -20.83
C THR A 482 -58.41 47.65 -19.55
N ASN A 483 -57.92 46.66 -18.80
CA ASN A 483 -56.99 46.88 -17.68
C ASN A 483 -55.67 46.10 -17.86
N LYS A 484 -54.91 46.45 -18.89
CA LYS A 484 -53.46 46.26 -18.88
C LYS A 484 -52.79 47.50 -19.46
N GLY A 485 -52.36 48.39 -18.57
CA GLY A 485 -51.60 49.57 -18.93
C GLY A 485 -50.33 49.17 -19.68
N ASN A 486 -50.25 49.58 -20.94
CA ASN A 486 -48.99 49.91 -21.59
C ASN A 486 -49.18 51.28 -22.24
N ASN A 487 -48.49 52.27 -21.67
CA ASN A 487 -48.25 53.54 -22.33
C ASN A 487 -47.44 53.24 -23.59
N ASP A 488 -48.04 53.41 -24.76
CA ASP A 488 -47.33 53.90 -25.94
C ASP A 488 -48.31 54.66 -26.83
N THR A 489 -48.00 55.94 -27.01
CA THR A 489 -48.67 56.87 -27.90
C THR A 489 -48.42 56.46 -29.35
N ASN A 490 -49.40 55.82 -29.97
CA ASN A 490 -49.64 55.96 -31.41
C ASN A 490 -51.11 55.67 -31.71
N ILE A 491 -51.90 56.74 -31.72
CA ILE A 491 -53.29 56.74 -32.15
C ILE A 491 -53.31 56.37 -33.64
N LYS A 492 -53.45 55.07 -33.92
CA LYS A 492 -54.06 54.60 -35.15
C LYS A 492 -55.53 54.35 -34.85
N LYS A 493 -56.34 55.27 -35.39
CA LYS A 493 -57.78 55.22 -35.61
C LYS A 493 -58.40 53.82 -35.65
N GLN A 494 -59.47 53.67 -34.87
CA GLN A 494 -60.65 52.83 -35.10
C GLN A 494 -60.34 51.34 -35.36
N ASP A 495 -60.31 50.56 -34.27
CA ASP A 495 -60.34 49.11 -34.29
C ASP A 495 -61.61 48.65 -35.04
N ALA A 496 -61.43 48.29 -36.31
CA ALA A 496 -62.48 47.62 -37.07
C ALA A 496 -62.74 46.27 -36.41
N ALA A 497 -64.01 45.94 -36.13
CA ALA A 497 -64.38 44.61 -35.68
C ALA A 497 -63.72 43.53 -36.57
N ASP A 498 -63.22 42.45 -35.97
CA ASP A 498 -62.45 41.42 -36.68
C ASP A 498 -63.24 40.84 -37.86
N GLU A 499 -62.56 40.66 -39.00
CA GLU A 499 -63.14 40.03 -40.19
C GLU A 499 -63.37 38.54 -39.94
N VAL A 500 -64.62 38.10 -40.07
CA VAL A 500 -65.03 36.70 -40.04
C VAL A 500 -65.19 36.20 -41.47
N VAL A 501 -64.31 35.28 -41.86
CA VAL A 501 -64.37 34.60 -43.16
C VAL A 501 -65.21 33.33 -43.02
N LEU A 502 -66.29 33.24 -43.77
CA LEU A 502 -67.21 32.09 -43.75
C LEU A 502 -67.15 31.39 -45.12
N PRO A 503 -66.82 30.10 -45.18
CA PRO A 503 -66.94 29.33 -46.42
C PRO A 503 -68.43 29.22 -46.79
N LEU A 504 -68.73 29.36 -48.08
CA LEU A 504 -70.08 29.17 -48.61
C LEU A 504 -70.27 27.69 -48.97
N ASP A 505 -71.42 27.14 -48.57
CA ASP A 505 -71.91 25.86 -49.07
C ASP A 505 -72.46 26.07 -50.49
N ILE A 506 -71.81 25.44 -51.46
CA ILE A 506 -72.02 25.67 -52.89
C ILE A 506 -72.97 24.62 -53.46
N PRO A 507 -74.06 25.02 -54.15
CA PRO A 507 -74.94 24.07 -54.83
C PRO A 507 -74.20 23.16 -55.82
N SER A 508 -74.67 21.92 -55.95
CA SER A 508 -74.03 20.91 -56.79
C SER A 508 -73.86 21.32 -58.26
N GLU A 509 -74.68 22.26 -58.71
CA GLU A 509 -74.72 22.85 -60.05
C GLU A 509 -73.39 23.53 -60.41
N PHE A 510 -72.72 24.13 -59.42
CA PHE A 510 -71.42 24.79 -59.58
C PHE A 510 -70.22 23.93 -59.22
N SER A 511 -70.42 22.68 -58.76
CA SER A 511 -69.34 21.79 -58.29
C SER A 511 -68.23 21.56 -59.31
N SER A 512 -68.55 21.60 -60.61
CA SER A 512 -67.60 21.44 -61.71
C SER A 512 -66.60 22.60 -61.83
N GLN A 513 -66.95 23.79 -61.31
CA GLN A 513 -66.12 24.99 -61.40
C GLN A 513 -64.96 25.00 -60.39
N ARG A 514 -65.00 24.13 -59.36
CA ARG A 514 -63.96 23.97 -58.31
C ARG A 514 -63.58 25.27 -57.58
N VAL A 515 -64.55 26.16 -57.39
CA VAL A 515 -64.39 27.40 -56.64
C VAL A 515 -64.39 27.15 -55.12
N HIS A 516 -63.75 28.04 -54.37
CA HIS A 516 -63.66 28.03 -52.91
C HIS A 516 -64.38 29.25 -52.33
N SER A 517 -65.63 29.44 -52.73
CA SER A 517 -66.31 30.70 -52.47
C SER A 517 -66.47 30.96 -50.98
N SER A 518 -66.17 32.18 -50.55
CA SER A 518 -66.30 32.59 -49.16
C SER A 518 -66.90 34.00 -49.07
N ILE A 519 -67.50 34.29 -47.92
CA ILE A 519 -68.02 35.61 -47.58
C ILE A 519 -67.31 36.13 -46.34
N VAL A 520 -66.92 37.40 -46.38
CA VAL A 520 -66.25 38.09 -45.29
C VAL A 520 -67.20 39.10 -44.68
N LEU A 521 -67.45 38.94 -43.39
CA LEU A 521 -68.36 39.77 -42.61
C LEU A 521 -67.65 40.33 -41.38
N ARG A 522 -68.18 41.41 -40.82
CA ARG A 522 -67.83 41.85 -39.46
C ARG A 522 -69.10 41.97 -38.64
N PHE A 523 -69.02 41.61 -37.37
CA PHE A 523 -70.15 41.59 -36.46
C PHE A 523 -69.93 42.55 -35.30
N GLU A 524 -71.00 43.22 -34.90
CA GLU A 524 -71.03 44.01 -33.68
C GLU A 524 -72.34 43.73 -32.96
N VAL A 525 -72.25 43.34 -31.68
CA VAL A 525 -73.42 43.06 -30.84
C VAL A 525 -73.50 44.14 -29.78
N LEU A 526 -74.64 44.82 -29.73
CA LEU A 526 -74.86 45.95 -28.85
C LEU A 526 -76.02 45.66 -27.90
N PRO A 527 -76.01 46.24 -26.69
CA PRO A 527 -77.02 45.98 -25.65
C PRO A 527 -78.41 46.53 -25.98
N GLY A 528 -78.60 47.17 -27.13
CA GLY A 528 -79.86 47.76 -27.56
C GLY A 528 -79.68 48.72 -28.73
N PRO A 529 -80.74 49.44 -29.14
CA PRO A 529 -80.64 50.47 -30.17
C PRO A 529 -79.70 51.61 -29.74
N PRO A 530 -79.07 52.34 -30.68
CA PRO A 530 -78.17 53.44 -30.37
C PRO A 530 -78.85 54.53 -29.56
N VAL A 531 -78.09 55.10 -28.61
CA VAL A 531 -78.50 56.24 -27.79
C VAL A 531 -78.58 57.50 -28.67
N THR A 532 -77.64 57.63 -29.60
CA THR A 532 -77.67 58.68 -30.63
C THR A 532 -76.91 58.22 -31.87
N THR A 533 -77.11 58.87 -33.01
CA THR A 533 -76.40 58.56 -34.26
C THR A 533 -75.77 59.83 -34.80
N LEU A 534 -74.44 59.83 -34.92
CA LEU A 534 -73.73 60.93 -35.56
C LEU A 534 -73.90 60.83 -37.08
N GLN A 535 -74.04 61.97 -37.76
CA GLN A 535 -74.24 62.02 -39.22
C GLN A 535 -73.32 63.06 -39.88
N VAL A 536 -72.77 62.72 -41.04
CA VAL A 536 -71.98 63.62 -41.90
C VAL A 536 -72.41 63.44 -43.36
N TRP A 537 -72.49 64.53 -44.11
CA TRP A 537 -72.77 64.50 -45.55
C TRP A 537 -71.49 64.50 -46.37
N GLU A 538 -71.35 63.52 -47.25
CA GLU A 538 -70.35 63.54 -48.33
C GLU A 538 -70.96 64.20 -49.58
N ASN A 539 -70.21 65.06 -50.25
CA ASN A 539 -70.71 65.96 -51.30
C ASN A 539 -69.82 65.84 -52.56
N GLU A 540 -70.45 65.81 -53.73
CA GLU A 540 -69.77 65.78 -55.02
C GLU A 540 -70.50 66.60 -56.08
N ARG A 541 -69.77 67.00 -57.12
CA ARG A 541 -70.31 67.71 -58.27
C ARG A 541 -70.06 66.94 -59.56
N TYR A 542 -71.03 66.98 -60.46
CA TYR A 542 -70.90 66.44 -61.81
C TYR A 542 -70.22 67.47 -62.70
N ALA A 543 -69.07 67.10 -63.25
CA ALA A 543 -68.39 67.82 -64.32
C ALA A 543 -67.56 66.83 -65.12
N SER A 544 -67.21 67.16 -66.37
CA SER A 544 -66.34 66.30 -67.19
C SER A 544 -66.82 64.83 -67.27
N ARG A 545 -68.14 64.63 -67.30
CA ARG A 545 -68.83 63.32 -67.30
C ARG A 545 -68.59 62.44 -66.06
N LYS A 546 -68.09 62.99 -64.96
CA LYS A 546 -67.80 62.25 -63.72
C LYS A 546 -68.27 63.02 -62.49
N TRP A 547 -68.79 62.29 -61.50
CA TRP A 547 -69.00 62.82 -60.16
C TRP A 547 -67.66 62.86 -59.41
N SER A 548 -67.33 64.00 -58.85
CA SER A 548 -66.14 64.12 -57.99
C SER A 548 -66.28 65.29 -57.04
N SER A 549 -65.73 65.14 -55.84
CA SER A 549 -65.51 66.25 -54.92
C SER A 549 -64.52 67.29 -55.44
N ALA A 550 -63.58 66.90 -56.32
CA ALA A 550 -62.63 67.83 -56.95
C ALA A 550 -63.32 68.82 -57.91
N HIS A 551 -64.56 68.54 -58.31
CA HIS A 551 -65.33 69.44 -59.17
C HIS A 551 -66.09 70.51 -58.40
N LEU A 552 -66.18 70.41 -57.06
CA LEU A 552 -66.90 71.37 -56.21
C LEU A 552 -66.35 72.78 -56.40
N LEU A 553 -67.24 73.75 -56.55
CA LEU A 553 -66.84 75.14 -56.74
C LEU A 553 -66.41 75.77 -55.40
N PRO A 554 -65.54 76.78 -55.40
CA PRO A 554 -65.12 77.45 -54.16
C PRO A 554 -66.27 78.05 -53.32
N SER A 555 -67.38 78.39 -53.96
CA SER A 555 -68.59 78.93 -53.31
C SER A 555 -69.54 77.85 -52.77
N GLU A 556 -69.24 76.57 -52.99
CA GLU A 556 -70.09 75.46 -52.57
C GLU A 556 -69.58 74.78 -51.30
N ARG A 557 -70.40 73.86 -50.79
CA ARG A 557 -70.00 72.96 -49.70
C ARG A 557 -68.82 72.12 -50.17
N GLN A 558 -67.83 71.97 -49.30
CA GLN A 558 -66.69 71.07 -49.50
C GLN A 558 -67.11 69.59 -49.42
N THR A 559 -66.17 68.69 -49.70
CA THR A 559 -66.37 67.22 -49.75
C THR A 559 -67.18 66.68 -48.58
N TRP A 560 -66.95 67.17 -47.36
CA TRP A 560 -67.66 66.75 -46.16
C TRP A 560 -68.39 67.94 -45.54
N SER A 561 -69.63 67.76 -45.08
CA SER A 561 -70.38 68.82 -44.41
C SER A 561 -71.31 68.31 -43.29
N VAL A 562 -71.51 69.17 -42.28
CA VAL A 562 -72.45 68.99 -41.17
C VAL A 562 -73.09 70.34 -40.88
N GLY A 563 -74.42 70.45 -40.99
CA GLY A 563 -75.11 71.73 -40.83
C GLY A 563 -74.58 72.78 -41.82
N SER A 564 -74.06 73.90 -41.31
CA SER A 564 -73.41 74.95 -42.13
C SER A 564 -71.91 74.75 -42.33
N ALA A 565 -71.26 73.87 -41.56
CA ALA A 565 -69.82 73.63 -41.66
C ALA A 565 -69.50 72.70 -42.83
N SER A 566 -68.40 72.96 -43.55
CA SER A 566 -67.89 72.04 -44.57
C SER A 566 -66.37 72.05 -44.64
N HIS A 567 -65.76 70.91 -44.96
CA HIS A 567 -64.31 70.74 -45.06
C HIS A 567 -63.94 69.64 -46.07
N ALA A 568 -62.71 69.65 -46.61
CA ALA A 568 -62.23 68.62 -47.54
C ALA A 568 -61.97 67.25 -46.87
N SER A 569 -61.76 67.25 -45.54
CA SER A 569 -61.54 66.07 -44.70
C SER A 569 -62.69 65.85 -43.74
N ARG A 570 -63.18 64.61 -43.64
CA ARG A 570 -64.27 64.19 -42.74
C ARG A 570 -63.94 64.48 -41.28
N ASP A 571 -62.72 64.20 -40.85
CA ASP A 571 -62.33 64.29 -39.43
C ASP A 571 -62.40 65.73 -38.89
N ASN A 572 -62.27 66.72 -39.76
CA ASN A 572 -62.33 68.14 -39.37
C ASN A 572 -63.76 68.70 -39.28
N VAL A 573 -64.76 67.93 -39.73
CA VAL A 573 -66.18 68.35 -39.72
C VAL A 573 -67.09 67.34 -39.03
N ALA A 574 -66.63 66.11 -38.80
CA ALA A 574 -67.35 65.08 -38.07
C ALA A 574 -67.71 65.59 -36.66
N PRO A 575 -68.97 65.41 -36.20
CA PRO A 575 -69.33 65.78 -34.84
C PRO A 575 -68.48 65.00 -33.84
N PRO A 576 -68.07 65.62 -32.71
CA PRO A 576 -67.40 64.88 -31.64
C PRO A 576 -68.36 63.85 -31.03
N LEU A 577 -67.79 62.76 -30.50
CA LEU A 577 -68.56 61.79 -29.74
C LEU A 577 -69.19 62.46 -28.51
N PRO A 578 -70.49 62.25 -28.26
CA PRO A 578 -71.15 62.72 -27.05
C PRO A 578 -70.46 62.15 -25.79
N PRO A 579 -70.47 62.89 -24.66
CA PRO A 579 -69.95 62.37 -23.39
C PRO A 579 -70.62 61.04 -23.01
N SER A 580 -69.85 60.14 -22.40
CA SER A 580 -70.33 58.81 -21.95
C SER A 580 -70.90 57.91 -23.06
N THR A 581 -70.54 58.17 -24.33
CA THR A 581 -70.89 57.30 -25.44
C THR A 581 -69.67 56.80 -26.19
N GLU A 582 -69.79 55.61 -26.77
CA GLU A 582 -68.83 55.02 -27.69
C GLU A 582 -69.46 54.91 -29.07
N GLY A 583 -68.71 55.27 -30.10
CA GLY A 583 -69.11 55.04 -31.48
C GLY A 583 -68.99 53.57 -31.84
N SER A 584 -69.66 53.15 -32.90
CA SER A 584 -69.59 51.78 -33.37
C SER A 584 -68.16 51.31 -33.68
N ALA A 585 -67.85 50.06 -33.33
CA ALA A 585 -66.64 49.33 -33.73
C ALA A 585 -66.57 49.04 -35.25
N LEU A 586 -67.70 49.07 -35.96
CA LEU A 586 -67.74 49.03 -37.42
C LEU A 586 -67.41 50.38 -38.05
N GLY A 587 -67.33 51.45 -37.25
CA GLY A 587 -66.99 52.80 -37.68
C GLY A 587 -68.13 53.52 -38.41
N TRP A 588 -67.77 54.46 -39.29
CA TRP A 588 -68.73 55.22 -40.10
C TRP A 588 -69.24 54.37 -41.26
N THR A 589 -70.57 54.28 -41.38
CA THR A 589 -71.26 53.46 -42.38
C THR A 589 -72.19 54.31 -43.22
N ILE A 590 -72.43 53.93 -44.47
CA ILE A 590 -73.32 54.70 -45.35
C ILE A 590 -74.77 54.44 -44.93
N ASP A 591 -75.54 55.50 -44.73
CA ASP A 591 -76.98 55.41 -44.54
C ASP A 591 -77.67 55.32 -45.91
N ARG A 592 -78.21 54.13 -46.21
CA ARG A 592 -78.88 53.79 -47.47
C ARG A 592 -80.40 53.77 -47.35
N THR A 593 -80.96 54.27 -46.24
CA THR A 593 -82.42 54.32 -46.06
C THR A 593 -83.09 55.27 -47.06
N GLN A 594 -82.31 56.17 -47.68
CA GLN A 594 -82.74 57.18 -48.61
C GLN A 594 -81.68 57.40 -49.71
N GLY A 595 -82.08 57.97 -50.85
CA GLY A 595 -81.21 58.15 -52.02
C GLY A 595 -81.28 56.98 -53.00
N ASP A 596 -80.32 56.92 -53.92
CA ASP A 596 -80.15 55.76 -54.79
C ASP A 596 -79.58 54.54 -54.04
N VAL A 597 -79.34 53.45 -54.76
CA VAL A 597 -78.78 52.21 -54.19
C VAL A 597 -77.42 52.41 -53.50
N HIS A 598 -76.69 53.50 -53.75
CA HIS A 598 -75.42 53.83 -53.08
C HIS A 598 -75.56 54.98 -52.05
N GLY A 599 -76.80 55.36 -51.72
CA GLY A 599 -77.13 56.42 -50.76
C GLY A 599 -77.05 57.84 -51.32
N TRP A 600 -76.84 58.02 -52.63
CA TRP A 600 -76.70 59.35 -53.22
C TRP A 600 -78.06 60.01 -53.47
N PHE A 601 -78.17 61.26 -53.03
CA PHE A 601 -79.20 62.21 -53.39
C PHE A 601 -78.67 63.17 -54.44
N TYR A 602 -79.52 63.58 -55.37
CA TYR A 602 -79.14 64.41 -56.51
C TYR A 602 -79.92 65.73 -56.50
N ALA A 603 -79.28 66.82 -56.91
CA ALA A 603 -79.93 68.12 -57.02
C ALA A 603 -79.28 69.02 -58.09
N LYS A 604 -80.01 70.08 -58.48
CA LYS A 604 -79.47 71.16 -59.34
C LYS A 604 -78.49 72.08 -58.60
N SER A 605 -78.56 72.12 -57.27
CA SER A 605 -77.67 72.89 -56.39
C SER A 605 -77.77 72.36 -54.95
N PHE A 606 -76.88 72.77 -54.05
CA PHE A 606 -76.93 72.35 -52.64
C PHE A 606 -78.16 72.86 -51.86
N GLU A 607 -78.91 73.82 -52.40
CA GLU A 607 -80.19 74.29 -51.85
C GLU A 607 -81.35 73.33 -52.14
N GLY A 608 -81.12 72.30 -52.96
CA GLY A 608 -82.15 71.37 -53.40
C GLY A 608 -83.00 71.93 -54.57
N PRO A 609 -84.21 71.36 -54.79
CA PRO A 609 -84.74 70.17 -54.16
C PRO A 609 -83.89 68.93 -54.45
N TRP A 610 -83.80 68.02 -53.48
CA TRP A 610 -83.08 66.76 -53.60
C TRP A 610 -84.01 65.66 -54.10
N VAL A 611 -83.52 64.82 -55.01
CA VAL A 611 -84.23 63.66 -55.56
C VAL A 611 -83.37 62.40 -55.41
N ASN A 612 -84.02 61.25 -55.29
CA ASN A 612 -83.33 59.97 -55.08
C ASN A 612 -82.65 59.41 -56.33
N THR A 613 -82.94 59.96 -57.51
CA THR A 613 -82.35 59.51 -58.77
C THR A 613 -81.76 60.69 -59.55
N SER A 614 -80.59 60.45 -60.16
CA SER A 614 -79.96 61.45 -61.02
C SER A 614 -80.81 61.68 -62.27
N ASN A 615 -80.90 62.94 -62.69
CA ASN A 615 -81.50 63.34 -63.96
C ASN A 615 -80.58 64.32 -64.70
N SER A 616 -80.92 64.68 -65.95
CA SER A 616 -80.09 65.55 -66.80
C SER A 616 -79.80 66.94 -66.22
N SER A 617 -80.54 67.37 -65.19
CA SER A 617 -80.34 68.65 -64.51
C SER A 617 -79.56 68.55 -63.20
N SER A 618 -79.27 67.33 -62.74
CA SER A 618 -78.54 67.10 -61.50
C SER A 618 -77.06 67.43 -61.71
N VAL A 619 -76.54 68.37 -60.94
CA VAL A 619 -75.13 68.80 -61.01
C VAL A 619 -74.40 68.64 -59.69
N VAL A 620 -75.11 68.43 -58.59
CA VAL A 620 -74.52 68.07 -57.29
C VAL A 620 -75.19 66.81 -56.75
N ARG A 621 -74.42 66.03 -55.99
CA ARG A 621 -74.94 64.89 -55.24
C ARG A 621 -74.38 64.86 -53.82
N ARG A 622 -75.13 64.27 -52.89
CA ARG A 622 -74.66 64.05 -51.52
C ARG A 622 -75.16 62.73 -50.94
N ARG A 623 -74.45 62.15 -49.97
CA ARG A 623 -74.90 60.96 -49.22
C ARG A 623 -74.58 61.08 -47.73
N VAL A 624 -75.35 60.42 -46.89
CA VAL A 624 -75.16 60.44 -45.43
C VAL A 624 -74.26 59.30 -45.00
N TRP A 625 -73.27 59.62 -44.19
CA TRP A 625 -72.52 58.68 -43.38
C TRP A 625 -73.01 58.79 -41.95
N SER A 626 -73.28 57.65 -41.31
CA SER A 626 -73.75 57.57 -39.94
C SER A 626 -72.78 56.77 -39.07
N ASN A 627 -72.70 57.12 -37.79
CA ASN A 627 -72.01 56.33 -36.77
C ASN A 627 -72.91 56.24 -35.52
N PRO A 628 -73.58 55.09 -35.31
CA PRO A 628 -74.41 54.89 -34.14
C PRO A 628 -73.56 54.83 -32.88
N CYS A 629 -73.99 55.56 -31.85
CA CYS A 629 -73.31 55.70 -30.57
C CYS A 629 -74.12 55.02 -29.47
N HIS A 630 -73.43 54.26 -28.61
CA HIS A 630 -74.01 53.50 -27.53
C HIS A 630 -73.46 53.99 -26.20
N ALA A 631 -74.13 53.68 -25.09
CA ALA A 631 -73.62 54.02 -23.77
C ALA A 631 -72.25 53.35 -23.58
N ALA A 632 -71.24 54.14 -23.24
CA ALA A 632 -69.96 53.61 -22.83
C ALA A 632 -70.20 52.75 -21.58
N ILE A 633 -69.79 51.48 -21.62
CA ILE A 633 -69.94 50.60 -20.47
C ILE A 633 -68.89 51.04 -19.45
N VAL A 634 -69.31 51.86 -18.49
CA VAL A 634 -68.48 52.22 -17.33
C VAL A 634 -68.20 50.93 -16.58
N SER A 635 -66.97 50.43 -16.70
CA SER A 635 -66.46 49.32 -15.89
C SER A 635 -65.91 49.83 -14.56
#